data_AF-A0A7S6VV37-F1
#
_entry.id   AF-A0A7S6VV37-F1
#
_cell.length_a   1.000
_cell.length_b   1.000
_cell.length_c   1.000
_cell.angle_alpha   90.00
_cell.angle_beta   90.00
_cell.angle_gamma   90.00
#
_symmetry.space_group_name_H-M   'P 1'
#
loop_
_entity.id
_entity.type
_entity.pdbx_description
1 polymer ?
#
loop_
_entity_poly.entity_id
_entity_poly.type
_entity_poly.pdbx_seq_one_letter_code
_entity_poly.pdbx_strand_id
1 'polypeptide(L)'
;MSFDIKVTQQPQAEFHPQHKKLNQLIQQIEQQKQDLKLGQNAQSEIQSYLQQKLVPIYRDLHTILFKQLEQLWAHLQQQDFSKADLEQLDHKLTQLAKQLKKSSYLNTAQLQKVVEVHIFYQQNHL
;
A
#
# COMPACT_ATOMS: atom_id res chain seq x y z
N MET A 1 -57.76 -25.42 -46.36
CA MET A 1 -58.49 -25.53 -45.07
C MET A 1 -57.91 -24.48 -44.14
N SER A 2 -58.68 -23.44 -43.80
CA SER A 2 -58.25 -22.37 -42.90
C SER A 2 -58.45 -22.80 -41.46
N PHE A 3 -57.38 -22.87 -40.70
CA PHE A 3 -57.45 -23.02 -39.25
C PHE A 3 -57.55 -21.63 -38.64
N ASP A 4 -58.78 -21.26 -38.32
CA ASP A 4 -59.12 -20.08 -37.54
C ASP A 4 -58.62 -20.31 -36.11
N ILE A 5 -57.44 -19.78 -35.79
CA ILE A 5 -56.90 -19.82 -34.42
C ILE A 5 -57.71 -18.81 -33.62
N LYS A 6 -58.78 -19.30 -32.97
CA LYS A 6 -59.44 -18.58 -31.88
C LYS A 6 -58.36 -18.13 -30.90
N VAL A 7 -58.19 -16.81 -30.80
CA VAL A 7 -57.48 -16.15 -29.72
C VAL A 7 -58.25 -16.46 -28.44
N THR A 8 -57.94 -17.60 -27.82
CA THR A 8 -58.28 -17.86 -26.43
C THR A 8 -57.46 -16.85 -25.64
N GLN A 9 -58.13 -15.80 -25.19
CA GLN A 9 -57.62 -14.81 -24.26
C GLN A 9 -56.86 -15.56 -23.16
N GLN A 10 -55.55 -15.38 -23.12
CA GLN A 10 -54.73 -15.88 -22.02
C GLN A 10 -55.38 -15.37 -20.74
N PRO A 11 -55.83 -16.25 -19.83
CA PRO A 11 -56.19 -15.82 -18.49
C PRO A 11 -54.96 -15.11 -17.96
N GLN A 12 -55.15 -13.90 -17.42
CA GLN A 12 -54.15 -13.22 -16.61
C GLN A 12 -53.55 -14.26 -15.68
N ALA A 13 -52.33 -14.70 -16.00
CA ALA A 13 -51.63 -15.68 -15.20
C ALA A 13 -51.42 -15.01 -13.85
N GLU A 14 -52.25 -15.40 -12.88
CA GLU A 14 -52.01 -15.13 -11.48
C GLU A 14 -50.55 -15.43 -11.21
N PHE A 15 -49.78 -14.38 -10.93
CA PHE A 15 -48.35 -14.43 -10.77
C PHE A 15 -47.98 -15.49 -9.75
N HIS A 16 -47.56 -16.66 -10.25
CA HIS A 16 -47.26 -17.82 -9.43
C HIS A 16 -46.17 -17.44 -8.40
N PRO A 17 -46.29 -17.85 -7.13
CA PRO A 17 -45.40 -17.41 -6.04
C PRO A 17 -43.90 -17.67 -6.32
N GLN A 18 -43.60 -18.66 -7.15
CA GLN A 18 -42.23 -18.96 -7.61
C GLN A 18 -41.64 -17.88 -8.53
N HIS A 19 -42.42 -17.27 -9.43
CA HIS A 19 -41.95 -16.18 -10.29
C HIS A 19 -41.71 -14.89 -9.51
N LYS A 20 -42.53 -14.61 -8.49
CA LYS A 20 -42.32 -13.47 -7.59
C LYS A 20 -41.02 -13.63 -6.79
N LYS A 21 -40.76 -14.85 -6.29
CA LYS A 21 -39.52 -15.18 -5.57
C LYS A 21 -38.29 -15.09 -6.48
N LEU A 22 -38.39 -15.55 -7.73
CA LEU A 22 -37.31 -15.42 -8.71
C LEU A 22 -37.00 -13.95 -9.01
N ASN A 23 -38.02 -13.11 -9.23
CA ASN A 23 -37.81 -11.68 -9.48
C ASN A 23 -37.18 -10.96 -8.28
N GLN A 24 -37.54 -11.34 -7.05
CA GLN A 24 -36.88 -10.80 -5.84
C GLN A 24 -35.41 -11.20 -5.77
N LEU A 25 -35.07 -12.44 -6.12
CA LEU A 25 -33.67 -12.89 -6.16
C LEU A 25 -32.87 -12.18 -7.25
N ILE A 26 -33.47 -11.94 -8.43
CA ILE A 26 -32.85 -11.16 -9.51
C ILE A 26 -32.53 -9.74 -9.03
N GLN A 27 -33.51 -9.08 -8.40
CA GLN A 27 -33.32 -7.73 -7.87
C GLN A 27 -32.24 -7.68 -6.77
N GLN A 28 -32.17 -8.68 -5.90
CA GLN A 28 -31.10 -8.80 -4.89
C GLN A 28 -29.72 -8.97 -5.54
N ILE A 29 -29.62 -9.77 -6.60
CA ILE A 29 -28.36 -9.96 -7.34
C ILE A 29 -27.93 -8.67 -8.06
N GLU A 30 -28.87 -7.92 -8.63
CA GLU A 30 -28.59 -6.62 -9.25
C GLU A 30 -28.08 -5.61 -8.23
N GLN A 31 -28.72 -5.54 -7.06
CA GLN A 31 -28.27 -4.69 -5.95
C GLN A 31 -26.87 -5.09 -5.47
N GLN A 32 -26.62 -6.39 -5.25
CA GLN A 32 -25.31 -6.89 -4.84
C GLN A 32 -24.21 -6.58 -5.87
N LYS A 33 -24.51 -6.63 -7.16
CA LYS A 33 -23.56 -6.23 -8.21
C LYS A 33 -23.21 -4.75 -8.14
N GLN A 34 -24.20 -3.90 -7.86
CA GLN A 34 -23.96 -2.46 -7.68
C GLN A 34 -23.10 -2.18 -6.45
N ASP A 35 -23.41 -2.81 -5.32
CA ASP A 35 -22.65 -2.67 -4.07
C ASP A 35 -21.19 -3.16 -4.25
N LEU A 36 -21.00 -4.28 -4.94
CA LEU A 36 -19.66 -4.79 -5.27
C LEU A 36 -18.88 -3.81 -6.15
N LYS A 37 -19.52 -3.22 -7.16
CA LYS A 37 -18.88 -2.23 -8.03
C LYS A 37 -18.50 -0.97 -7.26
N LEU A 38 -19.37 -0.52 -6.36
CA LEU A 38 -19.08 0.62 -5.47
C LEU A 38 -17.87 0.32 -4.58
N GLY A 39 -17.82 -0.87 -3.99
CA GLY A 39 -16.69 -1.31 -3.17
C GLY A 39 -15.37 -1.37 -3.94
N GLN A 40 -15.38 -1.91 -5.17
CA GLN A 40 -14.20 -1.95 -6.03
C GLN A 40 -13.71 -0.54 -6.41
N ASN A 41 -14.63 0.39 -6.70
CA ASN A 41 -14.29 1.78 -7.00
C ASN A 41 -13.66 2.45 -5.78
N ALA A 42 -14.25 2.31 -4.59
CA ALA A 42 -13.69 2.86 -3.36
C ALA A 42 -12.29 2.28 -3.05
N GLN A 43 -12.08 0.99 -3.28
CA GLN A 43 -10.76 0.37 -3.13
C GLN A 43 -9.74 0.96 -4.10
N SER A 44 -10.11 1.15 -5.36
CA SER A 44 -9.26 1.77 -6.39
C SER A 44 -8.89 3.21 -6.03
N GLU A 45 -9.86 3.99 -5.54
CA GLU A 45 -9.62 5.36 -5.09
C GLU A 45 -8.64 5.43 -3.92
N ILE A 46 -8.79 4.54 -2.93
CA ILE A 46 -7.84 4.44 -1.80
C ILE A 46 -6.44 4.08 -2.30
N GLN A 47 -6.32 3.09 -3.19
CA GLN A 47 -5.03 2.69 -3.74
C GLN A 47 -4.37 3.83 -4.53
N SER A 48 -5.14 4.50 -5.39
CA SER A 48 -4.68 5.65 -6.17
C SER A 48 -4.21 6.78 -5.27
N TYR A 49 -4.99 7.12 -4.23
CA TYR A 49 -4.62 8.13 -3.25
C TYR A 49 -3.32 7.79 -2.52
N LEU A 50 -3.15 6.54 -2.07
CA LEU A 50 -1.93 6.08 -1.41
C LEU A 50 -0.72 6.18 -2.34
N GLN A 51 -0.85 5.74 -3.59
CA GLN A 51 0.22 5.80 -4.59
C GLN A 51 0.59 7.25 -4.95
N GLN A 52 -0.39 8.15 -5.04
CA GLN A 52 -0.14 9.54 -5.44
C GLN A 52 0.36 10.42 -4.31
N LYS A 53 -0.06 10.19 -3.06
CA LYS A 53 0.29 11.05 -1.93
C LYS A 53 1.23 10.39 -0.94
N LEU A 54 0.87 9.21 -0.43
CA LEU A 54 1.62 8.62 0.67
C LEU A 54 2.97 8.05 0.24
N VAL A 55 2.99 7.31 -0.88
CA VAL A 55 4.22 6.71 -1.43
C VAL A 55 5.31 7.74 -1.71
N PRO A 56 5.06 8.87 -2.42
CA PRO A 56 6.10 9.86 -2.67
C PRO A 56 6.57 10.55 -1.38
N ILE A 57 5.67 10.91 -0.46
CA ILE A 57 6.05 11.50 0.83
C ILE A 57 6.95 10.54 1.61
N TYR A 58 6.58 9.26 1.66
CA TYR A 58 7.36 8.24 2.34
C TYR A 58 8.74 8.06 1.68
N ARG A 59 8.81 8.05 0.35
CA ARG A 59 10.06 7.98 -0.40
C ARG A 59 10.97 9.18 -0.14
N ASP A 60 10.41 10.39 -0.09
CA ASP A 60 11.16 11.62 0.15
C ASP A 60 11.73 11.64 1.58
N LEU A 61 10.94 11.19 2.57
CA LEU A 61 11.39 11.03 3.95
C LEU A 61 12.58 10.05 4.04
N HIS A 62 12.50 8.89 3.39
CA HIS A 62 13.62 7.93 3.35
C HIS A 62 14.85 8.48 2.64
N THR A 63 14.66 9.30 1.61
CA THR A 63 15.76 9.99 0.93
C THR A 63 16.45 11.00 1.85
N ILE A 64 15.69 11.76 2.64
CA ILE A 64 16.24 12.72 3.61
C ILE A 64 16.98 11.98 4.73
N LEU A 65 16.40 10.91 5.29
CA LEU A 65 17.06 10.10 6.32
C LEU A 65 18.37 9.50 5.82
N PHE A 66 18.41 9.01 4.58
CA PHE A 66 19.65 8.53 3.97
C PHE A 66 20.69 9.64 3.83
N LYS A 67 20.31 10.83 3.35
CA LYS A 67 21.21 11.99 3.26
C LYS A 67 21.78 12.38 4.62
N GLN A 68 20.96 12.37 5.67
CA GLN A 68 21.43 12.65 7.03
C GLN A 68 22.46 11.61 7.49
N LEU A 69 22.21 10.32 7.24
CA LEU A 69 23.18 9.27 7.52
C LEU A 69 24.49 9.48 6.76
N GLU A 70 24.41 9.80 5.46
CA GLU A 70 25.60 10.05 4.64
C GLU A 70 26.40 11.28 5.11
N GLN A 71 25.71 12.36 5.49
CA GLN A 71 26.35 13.55 6.02
C GLN A 71 27.01 13.31 7.37
N LEU A 72 26.33 12.63 8.30
CA LEU A 72 26.90 12.26 9.60
C LEU A 72 28.10 11.33 9.42
N TRP A 73 28.02 10.39 8.49
CA TRP A 73 29.13 9.50 8.15
C TRP A 73 30.33 10.25 7.56
N ALA A 74 30.12 11.14 6.60
CA ALA A 74 31.20 11.95 6.02
C ALA A 74 31.84 12.88 7.06
N HIS A 75 31.03 13.46 7.93
CA HIS A 75 31.49 14.33 9.01
C HIS A 75 32.34 13.55 10.03
N LEU A 76 31.93 12.32 10.35
CA LEU A 76 32.69 11.41 11.23
C LEU A 76 34.08 11.06 10.68
N GLN A 77 34.23 10.98 9.36
CA GLN A 77 35.52 10.67 8.71
C GLN A 77 36.46 11.88 8.58
N GLN A 78 35.97 13.11 8.79
CA GLN A 78 36.71 14.35 8.51
C GLN A 78 37.11 15.16 9.75
N GLN A 79 36.55 14.87 10.93
CA GLN A 79 36.79 15.64 12.14
C GLN A 79 37.24 14.77 13.32
N ASP A 80 38.11 15.32 14.16
CA ASP A 80 38.42 14.80 15.49
C ASP A 80 37.30 15.20 16.45
N PHE A 81 36.46 14.22 16.80
CA PHE A 81 35.39 14.39 17.78
C PHE A 81 35.88 14.08 19.19
N SER A 82 35.29 14.75 20.17
CA SER A 82 35.42 14.31 21.57
C SER A 82 34.78 12.92 21.75
N LYS A 83 35.28 12.13 22.70
CA LYS A 83 34.73 10.80 23.02
C LYS A 83 33.20 10.82 23.23
N ALA A 84 32.69 11.85 23.92
CA ALA A 84 31.25 11.98 24.18
C ALA A 84 30.44 12.29 22.91
N ASP A 85 31.01 13.06 21.98
CA ASP A 85 30.36 13.39 20.70
C ASP A 85 30.36 12.19 19.75
N LEU A 86 31.40 11.35 19.78
CA LEU A 86 31.46 10.07 19.07
C LEU A 86 30.37 9.11 19.53
N GLU A 87 30.23 8.90 20.84
CA GLU A 87 29.20 7.99 21.36
C GLU A 87 27.77 8.45 20.99
N GLN A 88 27.51 9.76 20.98
CA GLN A 88 26.22 10.30 20.54
C GLN A 88 26.02 10.15 19.01
N LEU A 89 27.06 10.36 18.21
CA LEU A 89 27.03 10.17 16.76
C LEU A 89 26.80 8.70 16.41
N ASP A 90 27.50 7.79 17.06
CA ASP A 90 27.39 6.34 16.87
C ASP A 90 26.02 5.82 17.24
N HIS A 91 25.44 6.30 18.34
CA HIS A 91 24.08 5.95 18.72
C HIS A 91 23.07 6.40 17.66
N LYS A 92 23.21 7.65 17.17
CA LYS A 92 22.33 8.19 16.11
C LYS A 92 22.50 7.43 14.78
N LEU A 93 23.74 7.14 14.37
CA LEU A 93 24.03 6.39 13.15
C LEU A 93 23.50 4.97 13.23
N THR A 94 23.63 4.31 14.38
CA THR A 94 23.08 2.96 14.61
C THR A 94 21.55 2.94 14.54
N GLN A 95 20.87 3.94 15.15
CA GLN A 95 19.41 4.06 15.07
C GLN A 95 18.95 4.32 13.63
N LEU A 96 19.58 5.27 12.93
CA LEU A 96 19.26 5.57 11.53
C LEU A 96 19.50 4.38 10.62
N ALA A 97 20.63 3.68 10.75
CA ALA A 97 20.94 2.48 9.98
C ALA A 97 19.91 1.37 10.23
N LYS A 98 19.48 1.17 11.48
CA LYS A 98 18.45 0.17 11.84
C LYS A 98 17.07 0.52 11.27
N GLN A 99 16.70 1.81 11.26
CA GLN A 99 15.45 2.29 10.67
C GLN A 99 15.46 2.16 9.14
N LEU A 100 16.59 2.51 8.51
CA LEU A 100 16.79 2.44 7.07
C LEU A 100 16.85 0.99 6.56
N LYS A 101 17.53 0.07 7.26
CA LYS A 101 17.62 -1.37 6.90
C LYS A 101 16.26 -2.05 6.80
N LYS A 102 15.26 -1.59 7.55
CA LYS A 102 13.89 -2.13 7.50
C LYS A 102 13.03 -1.51 6.40
N SER A 103 13.52 -0.49 5.71
CA SER A 103 12.77 0.21 4.67
C SER A 103 12.92 -0.49 3.32
N SER A 104 11.79 -0.86 2.70
CA SER A 104 11.75 -1.42 1.35
C SER A 104 11.91 -0.37 0.24
N TYR A 105 12.09 0.92 0.58
CA TYR A 105 12.10 2.04 -0.37
C TYR A 105 13.51 2.59 -0.65
N LEU A 106 14.56 2.00 -0.08
CA LEU A 106 15.93 2.35 -0.40
C LEU A 106 16.36 1.65 -1.68
N ASN A 107 17.06 2.37 -2.55
CA ASN A 107 17.67 1.74 -3.72
C ASN A 107 18.85 0.84 -3.28
N THR A 108 19.28 -0.07 -4.15
CA THR A 108 20.33 -1.04 -3.85
C THR A 108 21.65 -0.40 -3.39
N ALA A 109 22.03 0.75 -3.95
CA ALA A 109 23.25 1.46 -3.58
C ALA A 109 23.14 2.13 -2.19
N GLN A 110 21.98 2.68 -1.86
CA GLN A 110 21.69 3.24 -0.53
C GLN A 110 21.68 2.15 0.53
N LEU A 111 21.11 0.99 0.21
CA LEU A 111 21.10 -0.16 1.11
C LEU A 111 22.52 -0.69 1.36
N GLN A 112 23.36 -0.77 0.34
CA GLN A 112 24.77 -1.18 0.48
C GLN A 112 25.53 -0.24 1.42
N LYS A 113 25.37 1.08 1.27
CA LYS A 113 26.03 2.06 2.14
C LYS A 113 25.52 1.98 3.59
N VAL A 114 24.23 1.76 3.80
CA VAL A 114 23.66 1.51 5.14
C VAL A 114 24.21 0.22 5.76
N VAL A 115 24.39 -0.84 4.97
CA VAL A 115 24.98 -2.10 5.41
C VAL A 115 26.46 -1.92 5.76
N GLU A 116 27.21 -1.16 4.97
CA GLU A 116 28.62 -0.84 5.24
C GLU A 116 28.78 -0.09 6.58
N VAL A 117 27.98 0.96 6.81
CA VAL A 117 27.94 1.69 8.09
C VAL A 117 27.53 0.76 9.24
N HIS A 118 26.56 -0.11 9.03
CA HIS A 118 26.12 -1.06 10.05
C HIS A 118 27.20 -2.10 10.40
N ILE A 119 27.92 -2.62 9.40
CA ILE A 119 29.03 -3.57 9.60
C ILE A 119 30.18 -2.87 10.33
N PHE A 120 30.50 -1.63 9.96
CA PHE A 120 31.53 -0.85 10.66
C PHE A 120 31.21 -0.73 12.16
N TYR A 121 29.95 -0.43 12.52
CA TYR A 121 29.56 -0.35 13.93
C TYR A 121 29.44 -1.71 14.62
N GLN A 122 29.09 -2.78 13.91
CA GLN A 122 29.15 -4.12 14.49
C GLN A 122 30.59 -4.62 14.72
N GLN A 123 31.57 -4.17 13.92
CA GLN A 123 32.97 -4.59 14.03
C GLN A 123 33.78 -3.74 15.01
N ASN A 124 33.46 -2.45 15.17
CA ASN A 124 34.17 -1.54 16.08
C ASN A 124 33.62 -1.52 17.52
N HIS A 125 32.61 -2.34 17.84
CA HIS A 125 32.08 -2.54 19.20
C HIS A 125 32.47 -3.92 19.79
N LEU A 126 33.75 -4.31 19.67
CA LEU A 126 34.40 -5.35 20.48
C LEU A 126 35.54 -4.74 21.29
#